data_AF-A0A7S4IU00-F1
#
_entry.id   AF-A0A7S4IU00-F1
#
_cell.length_a   1.000
_cell.length_b   1.000
_cell.length_c   1.000
_cell.angle_alpha   90.00
_cell.angle_beta   90.00
_cell.angle_gamma   90.00
#
_symmetry.space_group_name_H-M   'P 1'
#
loop_
_entity.id
_entity.type
_entity.pdbx_description
1 polymer ?
#
loop_
_entity_poly.entity_id
_entity_poly.type
_entity_poly.pdbx_seq_one_letter_code
_entity_poly.pdbx_strand_id
1 'polypeptide(L)'
;MSDEEHGAPVEISSKKRVGVKRQVVPIKRRKRADPRFDSRFGDLKPSFEKKYEFIDDIKQKELVQITAQTKSPHLSKEEKDQLVKAKNILQDQLRTKKLKKALQEVRQKQRKD
;
A
#
# COMPACT_ATOMS: atom_id res chain seq x y z
N MET A 1 -52.59 3.23 -67.46
CA MET A 1 -53.36 4.48 -67.29
C MET A 1 -53.81 4.50 -65.83
N SER A 2 -53.17 5.19 -64.89
CA SER A 2 -52.42 6.42 -65.02
C SER A 2 -51.11 6.39 -64.22
N ASP A 3 -50.04 6.78 -64.92
CA ASP A 3 -48.76 7.18 -64.38
C ASP A 3 -48.90 8.58 -63.73
N GLU A 4 -49.41 8.68 -62.50
CA GLU A 4 -49.67 9.98 -61.85
C GLU A 4 -49.08 10.17 -60.44
N GLU A 5 -48.17 9.30 -59.98
CA GLU A 5 -47.51 9.50 -58.68
C GLU A 5 -45.99 9.32 -58.70
N HIS A 6 -45.36 9.28 -59.88
CA HIS A 6 -43.90 9.23 -60.02
C HIS A 6 -43.33 10.66 -60.11
N GLY A 7 -43.32 11.36 -58.98
CA GLY A 7 -42.66 12.68 -58.89
C GLY A 7 -43.20 13.65 -57.86
N ALA A 8 -44.27 13.32 -57.12
CA ALA A 8 -44.73 14.17 -56.04
C ALA A 8 -43.74 14.11 -54.84
N PRO A 9 -43.25 15.25 -54.33
CA PRO A 9 -42.41 15.25 -53.13
C PRO A 9 -43.24 14.80 -51.93
N VAL A 10 -42.80 13.72 -51.28
CA VAL A 10 -43.39 13.27 -50.01
C VAL A 10 -42.88 14.18 -48.88
N GLU A 11 -43.79 14.74 -48.08
CA GLU A 11 -43.43 15.55 -46.91
C GLU A 11 -42.73 14.69 -45.85
N ILE A 12 -41.41 14.83 -45.75
CA ILE A 12 -40.63 14.21 -44.67
C ILE A 12 -40.54 15.22 -43.54
N SER A 13 -41.09 14.89 -42.37
CA SER A 13 -40.96 15.73 -41.18
C SER A 13 -39.49 15.89 -40.79
N SER A 14 -39.02 17.13 -40.57
CA SER A 14 -37.66 17.44 -40.13
C SER A 14 -37.34 17.03 -38.69
N LYS A 15 -38.33 16.49 -37.95
CA LYS A 15 -38.17 16.07 -36.54
C LYS A 15 -37.31 14.81 -36.43
N LYS A 16 -35.99 15.02 -36.39
CA LYS A 16 -35.02 13.99 -36.00
C LYS A 16 -35.13 13.76 -34.49
N ARG A 17 -35.42 12.52 -34.06
CA ARG A 17 -35.41 12.17 -32.63
C ARG A 17 -34.00 12.38 -32.07
N VAL A 18 -33.87 13.18 -31.01
CA VAL A 18 -32.61 13.33 -30.29
C VAL A 18 -32.36 12.11 -29.39
N GLY A 19 -31.11 11.68 -29.31
CA GLY A 19 -30.72 10.64 -28.35
C GLY A 19 -30.89 11.17 -26.93
N VAL A 20 -31.66 10.46 -26.09
CA VAL A 20 -31.78 10.80 -24.67
C VAL A 20 -30.50 10.37 -23.96
N LYS A 21 -29.88 11.28 -23.20
CA LYS A 21 -28.73 10.94 -22.34
C LYS A 21 -29.21 10.01 -21.23
N ARG A 22 -28.80 8.74 -21.27
CA ARG A 22 -29.03 7.80 -20.17
C ARG A 22 -28.23 8.27 -18.95
N GLN A 23 -28.90 8.58 -17.85
CA GLN A 23 -28.23 8.83 -16.57
C GLN A 23 -27.83 7.48 -15.97
N VAL A 24 -26.58 7.06 -16.20
CA VAL A 24 -26.03 5.85 -15.60
C VAL A 24 -25.74 6.13 -14.14
N VAL A 25 -26.54 5.59 -13.22
CA VAL A 25 -26.24 5.63 -11.79
C VAL A 25 -25.08 4.65 -11.53
N PRO A 26 -23.91 5.13 -11.06
CA PRO A 26 -22.80 4.24 -10.78
C PRO A 26 -23.17 3.28 -9.64
N ILE A 27 -23.08 1.98 -9.91
CA ILE A 27 -23.27 0.96 -8.87
C ILE A 27 -22.12 1.09 -7.86
N LYS A 28 -22.43 1.25 -6.57
CA LYS A 28 -21.43 1.29 -5.50
C LYS A 28 -20.76 -0.09 -5.38
N ARG A 29 -19.61 -0.25 -6.06
CA ARG A 29 -18.82 -1.49 -5.99
C ARG A 29 -18.30 -1.69 -4.57
N ARG A 30 -18.50 -2.89 -4.00
CA ARG A 30 -17.93 -3.27 -2.70
C ARG A 30 -16.41 -3.29 -2.83
N LYS A 31 -15.72 -2.38 -2.16
CA LYS A 31 -14.26 -2.38 -2.10
C LYS A 31 -13.81 -3.57 -1.25
N ARG A 32 -12.89 -4.39 -1.77
CA ARG A 32 -12.18 -5.38 -0.96
C ARG A 32 -11.31 -4.61 0.01
N ALA A 33 -11.53 -4.80 1.29
CA ALA A 33 -10.72 -4.22 2.34
C ALA A 33 -9.82 -5.30 2.94
N ASP A 34 -8.55 -5.01 3.12
CA ASP A 34 -7.66 -5.85 3.92
C ASP A 34 -7.96 -5.56 5.40
N PRO A 35 -8.44 -6.54 6.18
CA PRO A 35 -8.76 -6.33 7.58
C PRO A 35 -7.58 -5.83 8.42
N ARG A 36 -6.34 -6.02 7.98
CA ARG A 36 -5.14 -5.53 8.68
C ARG A 36 -4.93 -4.02 8.53
N PHE A 37 -5.46 -3.43 7.47
CA PHE A 37 -5.16 -2.05 7.06
C PHE A 37 -6.40 -1.15 6.98
N ASP A 38 -7.59 -1.70 7.17
CA ASP A 38 -8.83 -0.94 7.17
C ASP A 38 -9.22 -0.58 8.61
N SER A 39 -9.41 0.72 8.85
CA SER A 39 -9.72 1.29 10.17
C SER A 39 -10.97 0.70 10.82
N ARG A 40 -11.87 0.10 10.02
CA ARG A 40 -13.07 -0.57 10.52
C ARG A 40 -12.76 -1.80 11.38
N PHE A 41 -11.58 -2.40 11.23
CA PHE A 41 -11.20 -3.64 11.91
C PHE A 41 -10.27 -3.43 13.10
N GLY A 42 -9.90 -2.19 13.40
CA GLY A 42 -9.22 -1.81 14.64
C GLY A 42 -8.08 -0.81 14.46
N ASP A 43 -7.75 -0.14 15.55
CA ASP A 43 -6.67 0.85 15.62
C ASP A 43 -5.40 0.27 16.25
N LEU A 44 -4.26 0.88 15.93
CA LEU A 44 -2.99 0.61 16.60
C LEU A 44 -3.04 1.08 18.07
N LYS A 45 -3.20 0.12 18.99
CA LYS A 45 -3.11 0.32 20.44
C LYS A 45 -1.65 0.34 20.94
N PRO A 46 -1.32 1.11 21.99
CA PRO A 46 0.05 1.17 22.53
C PRO A 46 0.55 -0.20 23.05
N SER A 47 -0.36 -1.11 23.42
CA SER A 47 0.00 -2.47 23.82
C SER A 47 0.72 -3.29 22.73
N PHE A 48 0.57 -2.91 21.45
CA PHE A 48 1.18 -3.65 20.35
C PHE A 48 2.71 -3.58 20.37
N GLU A 49 3.30 -2.49 20.88
CA GLU A 49 4.76 -2.38 20.98
C GLU A 49 5.36 -3.50 21.83
N LYS A 50 4.69 -3.85 22.95
CA LYS A 50 5.09 -4.96 23.82
C LYS A 50 4.80 -6.32 23.18
N LYS A 51 3.62 -6.47 22.56
CA LYS A 51 3.20 -7.74 21.93
C LYS A 51 4.13 -8.17 20.80
N TYR A 52 4.76 -7.22 20.11
CA TYR A 52 5.66 -7.46 18.99
C TYR A 52 7.13 -7.19 19.34
N GLU A 53 7.49 -7.16 20.62
CA GLU A 53 8.87 -6.92 21.04
C GLU A 53 9.84 -8.02 20.57
N PHE A 54 9.35 -9.26 20.48
CA PHE A 54 10.12 -10.42 19.99
C PHE A 54 10.66 -10.27 18.57
N ILE A 55 10.08 -9.37 17.75
CA ILE A 55 10.59 -9.09 16.40
C ILE A 55 12.01 -8.51 16.48
N ASP A 56 12.32 -7.73 17.52
CA ASP A 56 13.67 -7.20 17.71
C ASP A 56 14.68 -8.31 18.01
N ASP A 57 14.27 -9.35 18.75
CA ASP A 57 15.11 -10.51 19.05
C ASP A 57 15.39 -11.33 17.79
N ILE A 58 14.39 -11.51 16.93
CA ILE A 58 14.55 -12.16 15.63
C ILE A 58 15.53 -11.38 14.77
N LYS A 59 15.35 -10.06 14.67
CA LYS A 59 16.25 -9.18 13.92
C LYS A 59 17.69 -9.24 14.42
N GLN A 60 17.91 -9.31 15.73
CA GLN A 60 19.25 -9.47 16.29
C GLN A 60 19.88 -10.80 15.89
N LYS A 61 19.12 -11.91 15.94
CA LYS A 61 19.59 -13.23 15.48
C LYS A 61 19.92 -13.22 13.99
N GLU A 62 19.07 -12.61 13.16
CA GLU A 62 19.30 -12.45 11.73
C GLU A 62 20.58 -11.65 11.45
N LEU A 63 20.85 -10.59 12.21
CA LEU A 63 22.07 -9.80 12.07
C LEU A 63 23.32 -10.66 12.31
N VAL A 64 23.32 -11.49 13.36
CA VAL A 64 24.42 -12.43 13.63
C VAL A 64 24.60 -13.40 12.46
N GLN A 65 23.51 -13.98 11.96
CA GLN A 65 23.55 -14.90 10.82
C GLN A 65 24.09 -14.23 9.54
N ILE A 66 23.59 -13.04 9.18
CA ILE A 66 24.05 -12.29 8.01
C ILE A 66 25.54 -11.97 8.15
N THR A 67 26.01 -11.57 9.34
CA THR A 67 27.44 -11.28 9.56
C THR A 67 28.32 -12.52 9.44
N ALA A 68 27.83 -13.69 9.84
CA ALA A 68 28.55 -14.96 9.64
C ALA A 68 28.60 -15.32 8.15
N GLN A 69 27.47 -15.21 7.43
CA GLN A 69 27.39 -15.47 5.99
C GLN A 69 28.28 -14.53 5.18
N THR A 70 28.37 -13.25 5.54
CA THR A 70 29.21 -12.26 4.85
C THR A 70 30.71 -12.60 4.92
N LYS A 71 31.13 -13.39 5.93
CA LYS A 71 32.52 -13.82 6.11
C LYS A 71 32.86 -15.11 5.34
N SER A 72 31.85 -15.82 4.81
CA SER A 72 32.09 -17.05 4.07
C SER A 72 32.87 -16.79 2.78
N PRO A 73 33.91 -17.59 2.48
CA PRO A 73 34.76 -17.39 1.31
C PRO A 73 34.09 -17.81 -0.01
N HIS A 74 32.95 -18.52 0.04
CA HIS A 74 32.31 -19.13 -1.13
C HIS A 74 31.26 -18.23 -1.82
N LEU A 75 31.12 -16.98 -1.42
CA LEU A 75 30.09 -16.08 -1.98
C LEU A 75 30.59 -15.32 -3.20
N SER A 76 29.69 -15.13 -4.16
CA SER A 76 29.89 -14.17 -5.24
C SER A 76 29.99 -12.75 -4.68
N LYS A 77 30.69 -11.86 -5.40
CA LYS A 77 30.82 -10.44 -5.04
C LYS A 77 29.43 -9.77 -4.93
N GLU A 78 28.52 -10.10 -5.84
CA GLU A 78 27.16 -9.55 -5.85
C GLU A 78 26.34 -9.98 -4.63
N GLU A 79 26.41 -11.25 -4.26
CA GLU A 79 25.74 -11.80 -3.08
C GLU A 79 26.28 -11.19 -1.80
N LYS A 80 27.60 -11.02 -1.73
CA LYS A 80 28.26 -10.35 -0.60
C LYS A 80 27.80 -8.90 -0.47
N ASP A 81 27.70 -8.17 -1.58
CA ASP A 81 27.20 -6.79 -1.57
C ASP A 81 25.73 -6.72 -1.14
N GLN A 82 24.89 -7.69 -1.54
CA GLN A 82 23.50 -7.78 -1.08
C GLN A 82 23.42 -8.05 0.43
N LEU A 83 24.23 -8.96 0.97
CA LEU A 83 24.27 -9.23 2.41
C LEU A 83 24.76 -8.03 3.21
N VAL A 84 25.77 -7.32 2.73
CA VAL A 84 26.25 -6.08 3.36
C VAL A 84 25.15 -5.02 3.38
N LYS A 85 24.43 -4.84 2.26
CA LYS A 85 23.27 -3.92 2.20
C LYS A 85 22.20 -4.33 3.21
N ALA A 86 21.81 -5.60 3.24
CA ALA A 86 20.80 -6.11 4.17
C ALA A 86 21.20 -5.90 5.64
N LYS A 87 22.47 -6.19 5.98
CA LYS A 87 23.04 -5.95 7.31
C LYS A 87 22.91 -4.47 7.71
N ASN A 88 23.32 -3.55 6.83
CA ASN A 88 23.31 -2.12 7.14
C ASN A 88 21.89 -1.61 7.36
N ILE A 89 20.95 -2.00 6.49
CA ILE A 89 19.52 -1.64 6.65
C ILE A 89 18.99 -2.13 8.00
N LEU A 90 19.28 -3.37 8.37
CA LEU A 90 18.81 -3.95 9.63
C LEU A 90 19.43 -3.24 10.84
N GLN A 91 20.72 -2.93 10.80
CA GLN A 91 21.42 -2.15 11.82
C GLN A 91 20.82 -0.75 11.99
N ASP A 92 20.54 -0.05 10.89
CA ASP A 92 19.93 1.29 10.92
C ASP A 92 18.51 1.25 11.46
N GLN A 93 17.72 0.24 11.13
CA GLN A 93 16.38 0.05 11.70
C GLN A 93 16.43 -0.14 13.22
N LEU A 94 17.34 -0.97 13.72
CA LEU A 94 17.48 -1.18 15.17
C LEU A 94 17.96 0.10 15.87
N ARG A 95 18.93 0.81 15.29
CA ARG A 95 19.43 2.08 15.82
C ARG A 95 18.34 3.15 15.88
N THR A 96 17.63 3.36 14.78
CA THR A 96 16.54 4.35 14.70
C THR A 96 15.42 4.03 15.67
N LYS A 97 15.04 2.75 15.84
CA LYS A 97 14.05 2.33 16.85
C LYS A 97 14.50 2.65 18.28
N LYS A 98 15.76 2.34 18.63
CA LYS A 98 16.33 2.67 19.95
C LYS A 98 16.32 4.18 20.23
N LEU A 99 16.74 4.98 19.24
CA LEU A 99 16.72 6.44 19.35
C LEU A 99 15.30 6.99 19.56
N LYS A 100 14.31 6.47 18.82
CA LYS A 100 12.90 6.85 18.98
C LYS A 100 12.36 6.52 20.38
N LYS A 101 12.66 5.32 20.90
CA LYS A 101 12.27 4.93 22.27
C LYS A 101 12.87 5.88 23.31
N ALA A 102 14.17 6.15 23.24
CA ALA A 102 14.86 7.06 24.15
C ALA A 102 14.28 8.49 24.10
N LEU A 103 14.01 9.01 22.90
CA LEU A 103 13.40 10.33 22.74
C LEU A 103 11.99 10.39 23.33
N GLN A 104 11.20 9.33 23.15
CA GLN A 104 9.86 9.22 23.70
C GLN A 104 9.88 9.17 25.23
N GLU A 105 10.83 8.46 25.84
CA GLU A 105 11.02 8.44 27.29
C GLU A 105 11.37 9.82 27.85
N VAL A 106 12.29 10.54 27.21
CA VAL A 106 12.64 11.92 27.59
C VAL A 106 11.42 12.83 27.51
N ARG A 107 10.67 12.76 26.40
CA ARG A 107 9.43 13.55 26.23
C ARG A 107 8.39 13.21 27.30
N GLN A 108 8.28 11.95 27.71
CA GLN A 108 7.33 11.56 28.77
C GLN A 108 7.74 12.09 30.14
N LYS A 109 9.04 12.13 30.45
CA LYS A 109 9.55 12.72 31.70
C LYS A 109 9.24 14.23 31.75
N GLN A 110 9.57 14.95 30.68
CA GLN A 110 9.31 16.40 30.56
C GLN A 110 7.83 16.80 30.66
N ARG A 111 6.89 15.89 30.40
CA ARG A 111 5.43 16.16 30.52
C ARG A 111 4.89 15.89 31.92
N LYS A 112 5.65 15.19 32.76
CA LYS A 112 5.26 14.84 34.13
C LYS A 112 5.74 15.88 35.14
N ASP A 113 6.82 16.59 34.80
CA ASP A 113 7.30 17.78 35.51
C ASP A 113 6.47 19.02 35.13
#